data_AF-A0A239NY69-F1
#
_entry.id   AF-A0A239NY69-F1
#
_cell.length_a   1.000
_cell.length_b   1.000
_cell.length_c   1.000
_cell.angle_alpha   90.00
_cell.angle_beta   90.00
_cell.angle_gamma   90.00
#
_symmetry.space_group_name_H-M   'P 1'
#
loop_
_entity.id
_entity.type
_entity.pdbx_description
1 polymer ?
#
loop_
_entity_poly.entity_id
_entity_poly.type
_entity_poly.pdbx_seq_one_letter_code
_entity_poly.pdbx_strand_id
1 'polypeptide(L)' 'MVVDQKIHIGRVHARKILDVTVDDTRIAIHDNGEPLRVVPRTTTQEITRIKSKAHTRQRKIG' A
#
# COMPACT_ATOMS: atom_id res chain seq x y z
N MET A 1 4.28 1.81 0.63
CA MET A 1 5.09 0.57 0.67
C MET A 1 4.36 -0.38 1.60
N VAL A 2 4.27 -1.65 1.25
CA VAL A 2 3.61 -2.69 2.06
C VAL A 2 4.60 -3.82 2.19
N VAL A 3 4.92 -4.25 3.41
CA VAL A 3 5.93 -5.31 3.69
C VAL A 3 7.23 -5.16 2.89
N ASP A 4 7.78 -3.95 2.88
CA ASP A 4 8.98 -3.55 2.10
C ASP A 4 8.88 -3.72 0.57
N GLN A 5 7.69 -4.04 0.06
CA GLN A 5 7.39 -4.11 -1.36
C GLN A 5 6.75 -2.80 -1.84
N LYS A 6 7.28 -2.26 -2.94
CA LYS A 6 6.73 -1.08 -3.61
C LYS A 6 5.60 -1.50 -4.55
N ILE A 7 4.39 -1.02 -4.30
CA ILE A 7 3.19 -1.33 -5.10
C ILE A 7 2.68 -0.04 -5.75
N HIS A 8 2.50 -0.07 -7.08
CA HIS A 8 1.95 1.06 -7.84
C HIS A 8 0.44 0.88 -8.03
N ILE A 9 -0.35 1.81 -7.49
CA ILE A 9 -1.83 1.78 -7.57
C ILE A 9 -2.37 2.78 -8.61
N GLY A 10 -1.51 3.67 -9.13
CA GLY A 10 -1.92 4.72 -10.04
C GLY A 10 -2.35 6.01 -9.32
N ARG A 11 -2.33 7.13 -10.05
CA ARG A 11 -2.50 8.47 -9.49
C ARG A 11 -3.94 8.81 -9.10
N VAL A 12 -4.92 8.12 -9.68
CA VAL A 12 -6.35 8.31 -9.37
C VAL A 12 -6.71 7.93 -7.92
N HIS A 13 -5.91 7.06 -7.29
CA HIS A 13 -6.07 6.69 -5.88
C HIS A 13 -5.15 7.50 -4.95
N ALA A 14 -4.50 8.56 -5.45
CA ALA A 14 -3.65 9.40 -4.61
C ALA A 14 -4.46 10.10 -3.51
N ARG A 15 -3.90 10.16 -2.29
CA ARG A 15 -4.52 10.74 -1.09
C ARG A 15 -5.77 10.03 -0.57
N LYS A 16 -6.17 8.90 -1.19
CA LYS A 16 -7.18 8.02 -0.62
C LYS A 16 -6.55 7.15 0.47
N ILE A 17 -7.37 6.80 1.46
CA ILE A 17 -7.08 5.69 2.36
C ILE A 17 -7.53 4.42 1.64
N LEU A 18 -6.67 3.41 1.60
CA LEU A 18 -6.93 2.14 0.95
C LEU A 18 -6.73 1.03 1.99
N ASP A 19 -7.56 0.00 1.89
CA ASP A 19 -7.42 -1.18 2.71
C ASP A 19 -6.43 -2.15 2.07
N VAL A 20 -5.59 -2.77 2.89
CA VAL A 20 -4.57 -3.71 2.43
C VAL A 20 -4.66 -5.00 3.23
N THR A 21 -4.91 -6.09 2.52
CA THR A 21 -4.88 -7.45 3.07
C THR A 21 -3.57 -8.10 2.66
N VAL A 22 -2.85 -8.68 3.62
CA VAL A 22 -1.59 -9.37 3.36
C VAL A 22 -1.71 -10.80 3.83
N ASP A 23 -1.62 -11.72 2.88
CA ASP A 23 -1.58 -13.15 3.11
C ASP A 23 -0.15 -13.66 2.95
N ASP A 24 0.05 -14.97 3.11
CA ASP A 24 1.37 -15.61 2.95
C ASP A 24 1.93 -15.47 1.54
N THR A 25 1.05 -15.46 0.53
CA THR A 25 1.45 -15.49 -0.88
C THR A 25 1.07 -14.24 -1.65
N ARG A 26 0.20 -13.38 -1.10
CA ARG A 26 -0.41 -12.27 -1.84
C ARG A 26 -0.57 -11.03 -0.97
N ILE A 27 -0.57 -9.88 -1.65
CA ILE A 27 -0.95 -8.59 -1.10
C ILE A 27 -2.11 -8.09 -1.95
N ALA A 28 -3.28 -7.93 -1.33
CA ALA A 28 -4.48 -7.42 -1.95
C ALA A 28 -4.79 -6.01 -1.44
N ILE A 29 -5.21 -5.12 -2.34
CA ILE A 29 -5.49 -3.72 -2.06
C ILE A 29 -6.90 -3.42 -2.50
N HIS A 30 -7.68 -2.79 -1.62
CA HIS A 30 -9.09 -2.48 -1.81
C HIS A 30 -9.36 -0.98 -1.63
N ASP A 31 -10.36 -0.45 -2.34
CA ASP A 31 -10.92 0.91 -2.17
C ASP A 31 -12.37 0.72 -1.72
N ASN A 32 -12.66 0.94 -0.43
CA ASN A 32 -13.99 0.72 0.16
C ASN A 32 -14.56 -0.69 -0.09
N GLY A 33 -13.73 -1.73 0.05
CA GLY A 33 -14.13 -3.13 -0.17
C GLY A 33 -14.04 -3.61 -1.62
N GLU A 34 -13.93 -2.71 -2.60
CA GLU A 34 -13.73 -3.08 -4.00
C GLU A 34 -12.25 -3.42 -4.28
N PRO A 35 -11.94 -4.58 -4.87
CA PRO A 35 -10.57 -4.98 -5.14
C PRO A 35 -9.95 -4.11 -6.23
N LEU A 36 -8.90 -3.36 -5.88
CA LEU A 36 -8.13 -2.55 -6.82
C LEU A 36 -7.01 -3.35 -7.48
N ARG A 37 -6.23 -4.08 -6.67
CA ARG A 37 -5.03 -4.76 -7.15
C ARG A 37 -4.63 -5.89 -6.23
N VAL A 38 -4.23 -6.99 -6.83
CA VAL A 38 -3.59 -8.11 -6.14
C VAL A 38 -2.21 -8.30 -6.73
N VAL A 39 -1.19 -8.39 -5.89
CA VAL A 39 0.19 -8.69 -6.29
C VAL A 39 0.74 -9.86 -5.49
N PRO A 40 1.61 -10.70 -6.06
CA PRO A 40 2.34 -11.70 -5.29
C PRO A 40 3.17 -11.03 -4.20
N ARG A 41 3.16 -11.63 -3.01
CA ARG A 41 4.05 -11.24 -1.92
C ARG A 41 5.42 -11.83 -2.22
N THR A 42 6.44 -10.98 -2.32
CA THR A 42 7.81 -11.40 -2.62
C THR A 42 8.69 -11.51 -1.38
N THR A 43 8.12 -11.33 -0.19
CA THR A 43 8.84 -11.34 1.09
C THR A 43 8.22 -12.34 2.05
N THR A 44 9.04 -13.12 2.73
CA THR A 44 8.60 -14.09 3.76
C THR A 44 8.70 -13.52 5.19
N GLN A 45 9.08 -12.25 5.33
CA GLN A 45 9.23 -11.60 6.63
C GLN A 45 7.90 -11.52 7.36
N GLU A 46 7.89 -11.90 8.64
CA GLU A 46 6.72 -11.72 9.48
C GLU A 46 6.35 -10.23 9.60
N ILE A 47 5.03 -9.97 9.62
CA ILE A 47 4.51 -8.62 9.76
C ILE A 47 4.52 -8.26 11.25
N THR A 48 5.68 -7.82 11.74
CA THR A 48 5.87 -7.47 13.16
C THR A 48 5.53 -6.01 13.47
N ARG A 49 5.29 -5.19 12.44
CA ARG A 49 5.06 -3.75 12.60
C ARG A 49 4.23 -3.15 11.47
N ILE A 50 3.24 -2.32 11.82
CA ILE A 50 2.43 -1.54 10.88
C ILE A 50 2.92 -0.09 10.87
N LYS A 51 3.36 0.40 9.71
CA LYS A 51 3.80 1.78 9.50
C LYS A 51 3.37 2.29 8.13
N SER A 52 2.77 3.47 8.09
CA SER A 52 2.54 4.21 6.84
C SER A 52 3.60 5.30 6.70
N LYS A 53 4.30 5.34 5.55
CA LYS A 53 5.19 6.44 5.18
C LYS A 53 4.51 7.26 4.10
N ALA A 54 3.99 8.43 4.45
CA ALA A 54 3.52 9.39 3.47
C ALA A 54 4.73 10.13 2.87
N HIS A 55 5.03 9.88 1.60
CA HIS A 55 5.89 10.79 0.82
C HIS A 55 5.04 11.98 0.37
N THR A 56 4.61 12.82 1.31
CA THR A 56 4.05 14.12 0.95
C THR A 56 5.24 15.01 0.60
N ARG A 57 5.42 15.36 -0.68
CA ARG A 57 6.23 16.56 -0.98
C ARG A 57 5.55 17.72 -0.25
N GLN A 58 6.12 18.19 0.86
CA GLN A 58 5.73 19.47 1.43
C GLN A 58 5.93 20.51 0.32
N ARG A 59 4.84 21.00 -0.27
CA ARG A 59 4.93 22.23 -1.06
C ARG A 59 5.18 23.34 -0.04
N LYS A 60 6.32 24.04 -0.15
CA LYS A 60 6.48 25.35 0.48
C LYS A 60 5.40 26.24 -0.15
N ILE A 61 4.37 26.55 0.62
CA ILE A 61 3.50 27.69 0.38
C ILE A 61 4.36 28.90 0.77
N GLY A 62 4.67 29.73 -0.24
CA GLY A 62 5.37 31.00 -0.07
C GLY A 62 4.44 32.09 0.42
#